data_AF-A0A4Z0F804-F1
#
_entry.id   AF-A0A4Z0F804-F1
#
_cell.length_a   1.000
_cell.length_b   1.000
_cell.length_c   1.000
_cell.angle_alpha   90.00
_cell.angle_beta   90.00
_cell.angle_gamma   90.00
#
_symmetry.space_group_name_H-M   'P 1'
#
loop_
_entity.id
_entity.type
_entity.pdbx_description
1 polymer ?
#
loop_
_entity_poly.entity_id
_entity_poly.type
_entity_poly.pdbx_seq_one_letter_code
_entity_poly.pdbx_strand_id
1 'polypeptide(L)'
;MQWPEPISLIMREVLERMNVDPSDVKLLVENNFLTLPAEIRQRTDPGPWMEEPDVIVWKDCGTGYLLALSRGFSFALNGYVCLPRGSILDDLDYDEIGEKIEFTRPLSYSADCFPFGGAAVEDSTVVGFHCSEGYDFCPAYYMTEAYAGMSAEYRPTIRHYRDVAYVATECRALASQIKNLTTRYAIG
;
A
#
# COMPACT_ATOMS: atom_id res chain seq x y z
N MET A 1 -2.06 3.36 24.22
CA MET A 1 -1.88 2.15 23.40
C MET A 1 -0.41 1.78 23.50
N GLN A 2 -0.08 0.74 24.27
CA GLN A 2 1.29 0.22 24.34
C GLN A 2 1.51 -0.66 23.11
N TRP A 3 2.68 -0.51 22.48
CA TRP A 3 3.12 -1.38 21.40
C TRP A 3 3.07 -2.84 21.86
N PRO A 4 2.52 -3.77 21.07
CA PRO A 4 2.71 -5.19 21.32
C PRO A 4 4.18 -5.50 21.04
N GLU A 5 4.98 -5.75 22.09
CA GLU A 5 6.40 -6.14 22.00
C GLU A 5 7.32 -5.10 21.34
N PRO A 6 8.66 -5.17 21.52
CA PRO A 6 9.55 -4.27 20.83
C PRO A 6 9.50 -4.51 19.32
N ILE A 7 9.16 -3.47 18.55
CA ILE A 7 9.30 -3.43 17.08
C ILE A 7 10.70 -3.94 16.71
N SER A 8 10.74 -4.95 15.83
CA SER A 8 11.98 -5.56 15.34
C SER A 8 12.89 -4.53 14.65
N LEU A 9 14.21 -4.78 14.62
CA LEU A 9 15.16 -3.84 14.01
C LEU A 9 14.83 -3.56 12.54
N ILE A 10 14.49 -4.61 11.79
CA ILE A 10 14.09 -4.52 10.37
C ILE A 10 12.88 -3.58 10.22
N MET A 11 11.88 -3.68 11.10
CA MET A 11 10.71 -2.82 11.04
C MET A 11 11.03 -1.36 11.38
N ARG A 12 12.03 -1.08 12.21
CA ARG A 12 12.50 0.31 12.45
C ARG A 12 13.13 0.91 11.19
N GLU A 13 13.97 0.13 10.50
CA GLU A 13 14.59 0.54 9.24
C GLU A 13 13.55 0.76 8.13
N VAL A 14 12.50 -0.07 8.08
CA VAL A 14 11.34 0.15 7.20
C VAL A 14 10.65 1.49 7.49
N LEU A 15 10.35 1.78 8.77
CA LEU A 15 9.69 3.03 9.15
C LEU A 15 10.55 4.26 8.86
N GLU A 16 11.87 4.15 9.04
CA GLU A 16 12.84 5.18 8.66
C GLU A 16 12.83 5.44 7.16
N ARG A 17 12.88 4.39 6.32
CA ARG A 17 12.77 4.51 4.85
C ARG A 17 11.46 5.17 4.42
N MET A 18 10.38 4.92 5.15
CA MET A 18 9.07 5.54 4.90
C MET A 18 8.99 6.98 5.41
N ASN A 19 9.94 7.44 6.23
CA ASN A 19 9.86 8.69 7.00
C ASN A 19 8.59 8.75 7.88
N VAL A 20 8.30 7.66 8.61
CA VAL A 20 7.16 7.55 9.53
C VAL A 20 7.66 7.42 10.96
N ASP A 21 7.16 8.28 11.85
CA ASP A 21 7.44 8.16 13.28
C ASP A 21 6.78 6.88 13.82
N PRO A 22 7.51 6.01 14.54
CA PRO A 22 6.92 4.81 15.12
C PRO A 22 5.67 5.09 15.96
N SER A 23 5.57 6.23 16.65
CA SER A 23 4.39 6.59 17.46
C SER A 23 3.12 6.88 16.64
N ASP A 24 3.24 7.16 15.34
CA ASP A 24 2.12 7.38 14.44
C ASP A 24 1.53 6.08 13.88
N VAL A 25 2.28 4.98 13.95
CA VAL A 25 1.84 3.67 13.46
C VAL A 25 0.72 3.12 14.36
N LYS A 26 -0.34 2.60 13.73
CA LYS A 26 -1.55 2.05 14.37
C LYS A 26 -1.66 0.55 14.22
N LEU A 27 -1.15 0.02 13.12
CA LEU A 27 -1.11 -1.40 12.83
C LEU A 27 0.18 -1.70 12.07
N LEU A 28 0.80 -2.82 12.43
CA LEU A 28 1.94 -3.38 11.73
C LEU A 28 1.76 -4.89 11.67
N VAL A 29 1.67 -5.43 10.45
CA VAL A 29 1.66 -6.87 10.20
C VAL A 29 2.94 -7.21 9.46
N GLU A 30 3.83 -7.93 10.13
CA GLU A 30 5.10 -8.36 9.54
C GLU A 30 4.88 -9.28 8.32
N ASN A 31 5.93 -9.40 7.52
CA ASN A 31 5.90 -10.07 6.23
C ASN A 31 5.61 -11.57 6.37
N ASN A 32 4.53 -12.06 5.76
CA ASN A 32 4.25 -13.48 5.69
C ASN A 32 4.98 -14.19 4.53
N PHE A 33 5.82 -13.51 3.75
CA PHE A 33 6.66 -14.14 2.72
C PHE A 33 7.53 -15.26 3.30
N LEU A 34 7.99 -15.12 4.53
CA LEU A 34 8.74 -16.17 5.24
C LEU A 34 7.88 -17.41 5.56
N THR A 35 6.56 -17.32 5.50
CA THR A 35 5.64 -18.46 5.67
C THR A 35 5.46 -19.28 4.39
N LEU A 36 5.86 -18.75 3.22
CA LEU A 36 5.82 -19.50 1.97
C LEU A 36 6.76 -20.71 2.02
N PRO A 37 6.46 -21.85 1.38
CA PRO A 37 7.38 -22.98 1.27
C PRO A 37 8.78 -22.57 0.77
N ALA A 38 9.83 -23.20 1.30
CA ALA A 38 11.22 -22.84 1.00
C ALA A 38 11.54 -22.94 -0.50
N GLU A 39 10.91 -23.88 -1.20
CA GLU A 39 11.04 -24.11 -2.63
C GLU A 39 10.53 -22.93 -3.46
N ILE A 40 9.49 -22.24 -2.97
CA ILE A 40 8.95 -21.04 -3.61
C ILE A 40 9.90 -19.87 -3.35
N ARG A 41 10.39 -19.71 -2.11
CA ARG A 41 11.33 -18.65 -1.76
C ARG A 41 12.64 -18.74 -2.55
N GLN A 42 13.18 -19.94 -2.73
CA GLN A 42 14.43 -20.19 -3.47
C GLN A 42 14.34 -19.88 -4.97
N ARG A 43 13.12 -19.86 -5.54
CA ARG A 43 12.87 -19.56 -6.95
C ARG A 43 12.64 -18.08 -7.23
N THR A 44 12.52 -17.28 -6.18
CA THR A 44 12.32 -15.84 -6.29
C THR A 44 13.66 -15.17 -6.09
N ASP A 45 14.05 -14.28 -7.01
CA ASP A 45 15.24 -13.47 -6.79
C ASP A 45 15.09 -12.67 -5.50
N PRO A 46 16.16 -12.46 -4.71
CA PRO A 46 16.08 -11.64 -3.51
C PRO A 46 15.67 -10.21 -3.85
N GLY A 47 14.86 -9.59 -3.00
CA GLY A 47 14.48 -8.20 -3.17
C GLY A 47 13.76 -7.60 -1.96
N PRO A 48 13.47 -6.28 -1.99
CA PRO A 48 12.97 -5.53 -0.83
C PRO A 48 11.69 -6.12 -0.23
N TRP A 49 10.83 -6.69 -1.07
CA TRP A 49 9.57 -7.31 -0.66
C TRP A 49 9.72 -8.49 0.32
N MET A 50 10.93 -9.04 0.51
CA MET A 50 11.18 -10.12 1.48
C MET A 50 11.31 -9.63 2.91
N GLU A 51 11.61 -8.36 3.12
CA GLU A 51 11.83 -7.75 4.44
C GLU A 51 10.76 -6.71 4.80
N GLU A 52 9.93 -6.33 3.82
CA GLU A 52 8.88 -5.35 3.99
C GLU A 52 7.58 -5.97 4.55
N PRO A 53 6.88 -5.28 5.45
CA PRO A 53 5.66 -5.80 6.06
C PRO A 53 4.55 -6.02 5.04
N ASP A 54 3.58 -6.85 5.42
CA ASP A 54 2.38 -7.06 4.61
C ASP A 54 1.37 -5.94 4.81
N VAL A 55 1.29 -5.37 6.01
CA VAL A 55 0.41 -4.24 6.30
C VAL A 55 1.10 -3.24 7.22
N ILE A 56 1.00 -1.95 6.90
CA ILE A 56 1.24 -0.86 7.84
C ILE A 56 0.09 0.12 7.74
N VAL A 57 -0.46 0.53 8.87
CA VAL A 57 -1.40 1.67 8.99
C VAL A 57 -0.76 2.72 9.89
N TRP A 58 -0.72 3.96 9.47
CA TRP A 58 -0.16 5.07 10.25
C TRP A 58 -0.96 6.35 10.07
N LYS A 59 -0.83 7.28 11.02
CA LYS A 59 -1.41 8.61 10.89
C LYS A 59 -0.45 9.53 10.15
N ASP A 60 -0.93 10.19 9.10
CA ASP A 60 -0.15 11.23 8.42
C ASP A 60 -0.30 12.57 9.15
N CYS A 61 0.82 13.16 9.56
CA CYS A 61 0.81 14.39 10.34
C CYS A 61 0.40 15.62 9.52
N GLY A 62 0.65 15.63 8.20
CA GLY A 62 0.29 16.76 7.33
C GLY A 62 -1.21 16.84 7.05
N THR A 63 -1.83 15.70 6.78
CA THR A 63 -3.26 15.64 6.43
C THR A 63 -4.15 15.35 7.63
N GLY A 64 -3.65 14.58 8.61
CA GLY A 64 -4.41 14.06 9.73
C GLY A 64 -5.15 12.76 9.42
N TYR A 65 -5.11 12.29 8.16
CA TYR A 65 -5.72 11.03 7.74
C TYR A 65 -4.91 9.82 8.17
N LEU A 66 -5.57 8.67 8.19
CA LEU A 66 -4.88 7.39 8.29
C LEU A 66 -4.44 6.99 6.89
N LEU A 67 -3.18 6.65 6.73
CA LEU A 67 -2.63 6.06 5.52
C LEU A 67 -2.34 4.59 5.78
N ALA A 68 -2.39 3.81 4.71
CA ALA A 68 -2.09 2.41 4.82
C ALA A 68 -1.38 1.89 3.57
N LEU A 69 -0.49 0.94 3.79
CA LEU A 69 0.05 0.08 2.75
C LEU A 69 -0.39 -1.35 3.02
N SER A 70 -0.69 -2.07 1.95
CA SER A 70 -1.09 -3.47 2.04
C SER A 70 -0.54 -4.27 0.88
N ARG A 71 0.01 -5.44 1.18
CA ARG A 71 0.47 -6.39 0.18
C ARG A 71 -0.73 -7.09 -0.46
N GLY A 72 -0.83 -6.99 -1.78
CA GLY A 72 -1.86 -7.66 -2.57
C GLY A 72 -1.52 -9.13 -2.86
N PHE A 73 -2.45 -9.85 -3.50
CA PHE A 73 -2.25 -11.24 -3.93
C PHE A 73 -1.06 -11.41 -4.90
N SER A 74 -0.73 -10.36 -5.65
CA SER A 74 0.41 -10.32 -6.57
C SER A 74 1.76 -10.08 -5.87
N PHE A 75 1.76 -9.99 -4.53
CA PHE A 75 2.88 -9.57 -3.68
C PHE A 75 3.37 -8.12 -3.93
N ALA A 76 2.66 -7.35 -4.76
CA ALA A 76 2.85 -5.90 -4.86
C ALA A 76 2.36 -5.19 -3.60
N LEU A 77 3.02 -4.08 -3.23
CA LEU A 77 2.56 -3.19 -2.15
C LEU A 77 1.65 -2.11 -2.72
N ASN A 78 0.41 -2.07 -2.24
CA ASN A 78 -0.59 -1.08 -2.64
C ASN A 78 -0.70 0.01 -1.56
N GLY A 79 -1.17 1.18 -1.95
CA GLY A 79 -1.30 2.33 -1.06
C GLY A 79 -2.74 2.83 -0.93
N TYR A 80 -3.10 3.30 0.26
CA TYR A 80 -4.46 3.68 0.62
C TYR A 80 -4.49 4.90 1.55
N VAL A 81 -5.55 5.69 1.44
CA VAL A 81 -5.94 6.78 2.33
C VAL A 81 -7.29 6.43 2.92
N CYS A 82 -7.36 6.36 4.25
CA CYS A 82 -8.58 6.08 4.99
C CYS A 82 -9.18 7.39 5.51
N LEU A 83 -10.41 7.66 5.07
CA LEU A 83 -11.18 8.85 5.39
C LEU A 83 -12.23 8.50 6.44
N PRO A 84 -12.51 9.40 7.40
CA PRO A 84 -13.59 9.18 8.35
C PRO A 84 -14.92 9.10 7.60
N ARG A 85 -15.83 8.23 8.04
CA ARG A 85 -17.22 8.22 7.54
C ARG A 85 -17.89 9.60 7.61
N GLY A 86 -18.83 9.81 6.69
CA GLY A 86 -19.45 11.11 6.44
C GLY A 86 -18.51 12.06 5.70
N SER A 87 -17.48 11.53 5.03
CA SER A 87 -16.63 12.36 4.18
C SER A 87 -17.42 12.79 2.95
N ILE A 88 -17.11 13.96 2.39
CA ILE A 88 -17.73 14.40 1.13
C ILE A 88 -17.44 13.45 -0.04
N LEU A 89 -16.42 12.62 0.09
CA LEU A 89 -16.09 11.61 -0.93
C LEU A 89 -16.98 10.35 -0.79
N ASP A 90 -17.76 10.22 0.28
CA ASP A 90 -18.70 9.10 0.45
C ASP A 90 -19.84 9.16 -0.58
N ASP A 91 -20.14 10.37 -1.08
CA ASP A 91 -21.21 10.63 -2.04
C ASP A 91 -20.72 10.73 -3.49
N LEU A 92 -19.40 10.68 -3.73
CA LEU A 92 -18.82 10.76 -5.08
C LEU A 92 -18.52 9.36 -5.60
N ASP A 93 -18.78 9.14 -6.89
CA ASP A 93 -18.30 7.93 -7.55
C ASP A 93 -16.79 7.98 -7.82
N TYR A 94 -16.24 6.82 -8.18
CA TYR A 94 -14.80 6.66 -8.38
C TYR A 94 -14.27 7.50 -9.54
N ASP A 95 -15.02 7.59 -10.64
CA ASP A 95 -14.60 8.33 -11.82
C ASP A 95 -14.62 9.83 -11.50
N GLU A 96 -15.62 10.31 -10.75
CA GLU A 96 -15.70 11.68 -10.25
C GLU A 96 -14.53 12.05 -9.34
N ILE A 97 -14.10 11.13 -8.46
CA ILE A 97 -12.91 11.33 -7.63
C ILE A 97 -11.65 11.37 -8.52
N GLY A 98 -11.53 10.44 -9.48
CA GLY A 98 -10.42 10.37 -10.43
C GLY A 98 -10.28 11.60 -11.32
N GLU A 99 -11.40 12.20 -11.74
CA GLU A 99 -11.41 13.45 -12.51
C GLU A 99 -10.91 14.67 -11.71
N LYS A 100 -10.96 14.57 -10.38
CA LYS A 100 -10.63 15.68 -9.46
C LYS A 100 -9.26 15.54 -8.81
N ILE A 101 -8.62 14.37 -8.93
CA ILE A 101 -7.31 14.06 -8.36
C ILE A 101 -6.32 13.83 -9.50
N GLU A 102 -5.29 14.66 -9.57
CA GLU A 102 -4.16 14.47 -10.47
C GLU A 102 -3.20 13.44 -9.86
N PHE A 103 -3.55 12.16 -9.99
CA PHE A 103 -2.72 11.07 -9.47
C PHE A 103 -1.91 10.41 -10.59
N THR A 104 -0.65 10.07 -10.27
CA THR A 104 0.30 9.51 -11.26
C THR A 104 -0.05 8.07 -11.66
N ARG A 105 -0.95 7.43 -10.90
CA ARG A 105 -1.38 6.04 -11.08
C ARG A 105 -2.90 5.98 -11.22
N PRO A 106 -3.44 4.95 -11.88
CA PRO A 106 -4.86 4.66 -11.78
C PRO A 106 -5.23 4.50 -10.31
N LEU A 107 -6.27 5.21 -9.88
CA LEU A 107 -6.82 4.99 -8.56
C LEU A 107 -7.46 3.58 -8.51
N SER A 108 -7.74 3.10 -7.33
CA SER A 108 -8.32 1.77 -7.13
C SER A 108 -9.29 1.87 -5.97
N TYR A 109 -10.54 1.51 -6.23
CA TYR A 109 -11.61 1.56 -5.25
C TYR A 109 -11.52 0.39 -4.26
N SER A 110 -11.86 0.68 -3.01
CA SER A 110 -12.45 -0.28 -2.09
C SER A 110 -13.26 0.54 -1.10
N ALA A 111 -14.39 0.04 -0.69
CA ALA A 111 -15.71 0.48 -1.10
C ALA A 111 -16.54 0.32 0.15
N ASP A 112 -16.44 -0.92 0.57
CA ASP A 112 -16.51 -1.39 1.91
C ASP A 112 -15.32 -2.36 2.04
N CYS A 113 -14.56 -2.21 3.12
CA CYS A 113 -13.56 -3.17 3.61
C CYS A 113 -12.23 -3.25 2.84
N PHE A 114 -11.21 -2.76 3.54
CA PHE A 114 -9.81 -3.16 3.45
C PHE A 114 -9.67 -4.68 3.23
N PRO A 115 -9.09 -5.18 2.13
CA PRO A 115 -9.19 -6.61 1.79
C PRO A 115 -8.19 -7.56 2.49
N PHE A 116 -7.42 -7.15 3.51
CA PHE A 116 -6.34 -8.00 4.04
C PHE A 116 -6.30 -8.12 5.57
N GLY A 117 -7.09 -9.05 6.11
CA GLY A 117 -6.81 -9.63 7.44
C GLY A 117 -7.62 -9.12 8.63
N GLY A 118 -8.73 -8.42 8.41
CA GLY A 118 -9.68 -8.08 9.49
C GLY A 118 -9.33 -6.85 10.34
N ALA A 119 -8.19 -6.20 10.07
CA ALA A 119 -7.93 -4.87 10.63
C ALA A 119 -8.52 -3.81 9.68
N ALA A 120 -9.84 -3.82 9.54
CA ALA A 120 -10.52 -2.68 8.98
C ALA A 120 -10.16 -1.47 9.86
N VAL A 121 -9.77 -0.35 9.23
CA VAL A 121 -9.99 0.93 9.88
C VAL A 121 -11.50 1.09 9.88
N GLU A 122 -12.14 0.65 10.96
CA GLU A 122 -13.59 0.61 11.07
C GLU A 122 -14.18 1.97 10.68
N ASP A 123 -15.32 1.94 10.00
CA ASP A 123 -16.07 3.13 9.60
C ASP A 123 -15.26 4.16 8.79
N SER A 124 -14.48 3.68 7.82
CA SER A 124 -13.71 4.55 6.90
C SER A 124 -14.02 4.29 5.44
N THR A 125 -14.11 5.38 4.66
CA THR A 125 -14.05 5.34 3.20
C THR A 125 -12.60 5.27 2.76
N VAL A 126 -12.25 4.42 1.79
CA VAL A 126 -10.86 4.19 1.40
C VAL A 126 -10.66 4.56 -0.07
N VAL A 127 -9.66 5.40 -0.32
CA VAL A 127 -9.20 5.76 -1.67
C VAL A 127 -7.76 5.30 -1.80
N GLY A 128 -7.45 4.51 -2.84
CA GLY A 128 -6.12 3.93 -2.98
C GLY A 128 -5.64 3.78 -4.41
N PHE A 129 -4.54 3.04 -4.56
CA PHE A 129 -3.91 2.70 -5.83
C PHE A 129 -3.19 1.35 -5.74
N HIS A 130 -3.09 0.65 -6.87
CA HIS A 130 -2.33 -0.59 -6.99
C HIS A 130 -0.92 -0.37 -7.56
N CYS A 131 0.05 -1.14 -7.06
CA CYS A 131 1.40 -1.26 -7.63
C CYS A 131 1.60 -2.58 -8.38
N SER A 132 0.56 -3.03 -9.06
CA SER A 132 0.58 -4.21 -9.93
C SER A 132 0.12 -3.88 -11.34
N GLU A 133 0.43 -2.66 -11.79
CA GLU A 133 0.05 -2.15 -13.10
C GLU A 133 1.22 -2.28 -14.09
N GLY A 134 0.98 -1.92 -15.36
CA GLY A 134 1.97 -2.01 -16.43
C GLY A 134 3.35 -1.50 -16.01
N TYR A 135 4.37 -2.34 -16.20
CA TYR A 135 5.79 -2.14 -15.83
C TYR A 135 6.14 -2.23 -14.33
N ASP A 136 5.19 -2.51 -13.44
CA ASP A 136 5.55 -2.85 -12.06
C ASP A 136 6.06 -4.29 -11.96
N PHE A 137 7.04 -4.48 -11.08
CA PHE A 137 7.47 -5.80 -10.69
C PHE A 137 6.53 -6.33 -9.60
N CYS A 138 5.85 -7.45 -9.89
CA CYS A 138 5.05 -8.19 -8.93
C CYS A 138 5.75 -9.52 -8.60
N PRO A 139 6.18 -9.76 -7.35
CA PRO A 139 6.87 -11.00 -7.00
C PRO A 139 6.06 -12.25 -7.35
N ALA A 140 4.73 -12.23 -7.22
CA ALA A 140 3.89 -13.38 -7.58
C ALA A 140 3.93 -13.76 -9.05
N TYR A 141 4.00 -12.75 -9.94
CA TYR A 141 4.09 -13.02 -11.38
C TYR A 141 5.42 -13.67 -11.71
N TYR A 142 6.50 -13.20 -11.08
CA TYR A 142 7.81 -13.82 -11.21
C TYR A 142 7.81 -15.28 -10.74
N MET A 143 7.19 -15.55 -9.57
CA MET A 143 7.05 -16.91 -9.04
C MET A 143 6.23 -17.82 -9.97
N THR A 144 5.13 -17.30 -10.54
CA THR A 144 4.28 -18.05 -11.48
C THR A 144 4.99 -18.31 -12.81
N GLU A 145 5.67 -17.31 -13.37
CA GLU A 145 6.46 -17.44 -14.61
C GLU A 145 7.59 -18.47 -14.44
N ALA A 146 8.29 -18.44 -13.30
CA ALA A 146 9.32 -19.42 -12.96
C ALA A 146 8.73 -20.83 -12.80
N TYR A 147 7.56 -20.96 -12.18
CA TYR A 147 6.86 -22.25 -12.04
C TYR A 147 6.40 -22.80 -13.40
N ALA A 148 5.95 -21.93 -14.31
CA ALA A 148 5.52 -22.28 -15.65
C ALA A 148 6.69 -22.59 -16.62
N GLY A 149 7.94 -22.49 -16.18
CA GLY A 149 9.11 -22.74 -17.02
C GLY A 149 9.33 -21.69 -18.11
N MET A 150 8.75 -20.49 -17.97
CA MET A 150 8.99 -19.40 -18.92
C MET A 150 10.45 -18.97 -18.83
N SER A 151 11.14 -18.92 -19.97
CA SER A 151 12.54 -18.48 -19.99
C SER A 151 12.64 -17.02 -19.56
N ALA A 152 13.75 -16.68 -18.91
CA ALA A 152 14.03 -15.31 -18.47
C ALA A 152 14.03 -14.30 -19.65
N GLU A 153 14.24 -14.76 -20.87
CA GLU A 153 14.25 -13.96 -22.11
C GLU A 153 12.86 -13.39 -22.47
N TYR A 154 11.78 -14.07 -22.08
CA TYR A 154 10.40 -13.58 -22.31
C TYR A 154 9.90 -12.65 -21.20
N ARG A 155 10.71 -12.40 -20.17
CA ARG A 155 10.35 -11.48 -19.10
C ARG A 155 10.61 -10.06 -19.59
N PRO A 156 9.64 -9.13 -19.47
CA PRO A 156 9.87 -7.72 -19.75
C PRO A 156 11.10 -7.25 -18.99
N THR A 157 12.10 -6.74 -19.71
CA THR A 157 13.42 -6.39 -19.18
C THR A 157 13.39 -5.20 -18.21
N ILE A 158 12.26 -4.48 -18.15
CA ILE A 158 12.07 -3.33 -17.29
C ILE A 158 10.80 -3.53 -16.49
N ARG A 159 10.95 -4.12 -15.28
CA ARG A 159 9.93 -4.10 -14.24
C ARG A 159 10.55 -3.50 -12.97
N HIS A 160 9.86 -2.56 -12.33
CA HIS A 160 10.34 -1.92 -11.10
C HIS A 160 9.45 -2.29 -9.93
N TYR A 161 10.04 -2.81 -8.86
CA TYR A 161 9.30 -3.02 -7.62
C TYR A 161 9.02 -1.69 -6.95
N ARG A 162 7.80 -1.50 -6.46
CA ARG A 162 7.39 -0.32 -5.72
C ARG A 162 7.51 -0.62 -4.23
N ASP A 163 8.63 -0.19 -3.67
CA ASP A 163 8.98 -0.42 -2.27
C ASP A 163 8.13 0.42 -1.30
N VAL A 164 8.30 0.17 0.00
CA VAL A 164 7.59 0.89 1.07
C VAL A 164 7.78 2.40 1.02
N ALA A 165 8.96 2.89 0.63
CA ALA A 165 9.26 4.33 0.59
C ALA A 165 8.51 5.02 -0.55
N TYR A 166 8.51 4.40 -1.72
CA TYR A 166 7.72 4.84 -2.87
C TYR A 166 6.23 4.86 -2.53
N VAL A 167 5.67 3.75 -2.03
CA VAL A 167 4.23 3.64 -1.74
C VAL A 167 3.82 4.64 -0.67
N ALA A 168 4.62 4.82 0.40
CA ALA A 168 4.34 5.82 1.42
C ALA A 168 4.35 7.27 0.87
N THR A 169 5.24 7.56 -0.07
CA THR A 169 5.30 8.88 -0.72
C THR A 169 4.04 9.13 -1.56
N GLU A 170 3.65 8.16 -2.38
CA GLU A 170 2.43 8.23 -3.20
C GLU A 170 1.16 8.32 -2.33
N CYS A 171 1.07 7.59 -1.21
CA CYS A 171 -0.02 7.72 -0.24
C CYS A 171 -0.15 9.15 0.33
N ARG A 172 0.98 9.77 0.70
CA ARG A 172 0.96 11.16 1.21
C ARG A 172 0.53 12.16 0.14
N ALA A 173 1.00 11.97 -1.10
CA ALA A 173 0.57 12.79 -2.22
C ALA A 173 -0.95 12.68 -2.44
N LEU A 174 -1.48 11.46 -2.47
CA LEU A 174 -2.93 11.21 -2.59
C LEU A 174 -3.71 11.86 -1.44
N ALA A 175 -3.25 11.66 -0.20
CA ALA A 175 -3.92 12.22 0.99
C ALA A 175 -3.95 13.75 0.97
N SER A 176 -2.87 14.39 0.51
CA SER A 176 -2.81 15.85 0.35
C SER A 176 -3.84 16.35 -0.66
N GLN A 177 -3.96 15.66 -1.80
CA GLN A 177 -4.95 16.00 -2.82
C GLN A 177 -6.38 15.82 -2.31
N ILE A 178 -6.67 14.72 -1.62
CA ILE A 178 -7.98 14.49 -1.00
C ILE A 178 -8.30 15.59 0.03
N LYS A 179 -7.37 15.95 0.90
CA LYS A 179 -7.59 17.02 1.89
C LYS A 179 -7.92 18.36 1.24
N ASN A 180 -7.21 18.69 0.16
CA ASN A 180 -7.48 19.89 -0.61
C ASN A 180 -8.87 19.85 -1.26
N LEU A 181 -9.27 18.69 -1.80
CA LEU A 181 -10.58 18.49 -2.39
C LEU A 181 -11.70 18.65 -1.35
N THR A 182 -11.59 17.99 -0.20
CA THR A 182 -12.55 18.12 0.91
C THR A 182 -12.69 19.56 1.37
N THR A 183 -11.57 20.29 1.47
CA THR A 183 -11.58 21.70 1.88
C THR A 183 -12.33 22.59 0.88
N ARG A 184 -12.19 22.34 -0.43
CA ARG A 184 -12.89 23.12 -1.47
C ARG A 184 -14.40 22.92 -1.41
N TYR A 185 -14.84 21.69 -1.19
CA TYR A 185 -16.27 21.38 -1.11
C TYR A 185 -16.92 21.78 0.22
N ALA A 186 -16.17 21.86 1.32
CA ALA A 186 -16.71 22.32 2.61
C ALA A 186 -17.06 23.82 2.64
N ILE A 187 -16.60 24.59 1.66
CA ILE A 187 -16.78 26.06 1.59
C ILE A 187 -17.89 26.47 0.59
N GLY A 188 -18.34 25.54 -0.27
CA GLY A 188 -19.38 25.78 -1.29
C GLY A 188 -20.77 25.40 -0.80
#